data_AF-A0A7H4NXM2-F1
#
_entry.id   AF-A0A7H4NXM2-F1
#
_cell.length_a   1.000
_cell.length_b   1.000
_cell.length_c   1.000
_cell.angle_alpha   90.00
_cell.angle_beta   90.00
_cell.angle_gamma   90.00
#
_symmetry.space_group_name_H-M   'P 1'
#
loop_
_entity.id
_entity.type
_entity.pdbx_description
1 polymer ?
#
loop_
_entity_poly.entity_id
_entity_poly.type
_entity_poly.pdbx_seq_one_letter_code
_entity_poly.pdbx_strand_id
1 'polypeptide(L)' 'MDSAWQAARSSPLLVGIACDRHTLVVHYKNLPASAPLFTLMHHQDSQAHRNTGNNAARLVKGIPFRDLNR' A
#
# COMPACT_ATOMS: atom_id res chain seq x y z
N MET A 1 11.42 -1.81 -2.18
CA MET A 1 10.74 -1.68 -0.87
C MET A 1 11.05 -0.33 -0.21
N ASP A 2 12.31 0.11 -0.20
CA ASP A 2 12.72 1.39 0.40
C ASP A 2 11.93 2.61 -0.11
N SER A 3 11.63 2.68 -1.41
CA SER A 3 10.90 3.81 -2.01
C SER A 3 9.50 4.01 -1.42
N ALA A 4 8.78 2.93 -1.07
CA ALA A 4 7.43 3.04 -0.50
C ALA A 4 7.47 3.57 0.93
N TRP A 5 8.44 3.11 1.73
CA TRP A 5 8.67 3.61 3.09
C TRP A 5 9.12 5.08 3.08
N GLN A 6 10.02 5.45 2.17
CA GLN A 6 10.44 6.85 1.99
C GLN A 6 9.25 7.73 1.60
N ALA A 7 8.42 7.30 0.65
CA ALA A 7 7.17 7.99 0.29
C ALA A 7 6.23 8.15 1.49
N ALA A 8 6.14 7.13 2.36
CA ALA A 8 5.31 7.19 3.56
C ALA A 8 5.87 8.19 4.58
N ARG A 9 7.19 8.30 4.71
CA ARG A 9 7.85 9.28 5.58
C ARG A 9 7.68 10.72 5.12
N SER A 10 7.69 10.97 3.82
CA SER A 10 7.48 12.30 3.24
C SER A 10 6.01 12.69 3.12
N SER A 11 5.10 11.71 3.12
CA SER A 11 3.66 11.94 3.04
C SER A 11 3.11 12.55 4.33
N PRO A 12 2.40 13.70 4.27
CA PRO A 12 1.70 14.26 5.43
C PRO A 12 0.62 13.33 6.00
N LEU A 13 0.12 12.41 5.17
CA LEU A 13 -0.90 11.42 5.55
C LEU A 13 -0.29 10.11 6.06
N LEU A 14 1.05 10.05 6.20
CA LEU A 14 1.81 8.90 6.73
C LEU A 14 1.75 7.63 5.86
N VAL A 15 0.97 7.63 4.78
CA VAL A 15 0.83 6.53 3.82
C VAL A 15 1.65 6.86 2.57
N GLY A 16 2.44 5.89 2.12
CA GLY A 16 3.26 5.98 0.92
C GLY A 16 3.02 4.81 -0.01
N ILE A 17 3.16 5.05 -1.31
CA ILE A 17 3.04 4.02 -2.34
C ILE A 17 4.28 4.12 -3.23
N ALA A 18 4.85 2.98 -3.60
CA ALA A 18 5.77 2.88 -4.71
C ALA A 18 5.38 1.71 -5.60
N CYS A 19 5.61 1.84 -6.91
CA CYS A 19 5.37 0.78 -7.85
C CYS A 19 6.50 0.68 -8.88
N ASP A 20 6.69 -0.52 -9.40
CA ASP A 20 7.51 -0.81 -10.55
C ASP A 20 6.72 -1.70 -11.53
N ARG A 21 7.41 -2.30 -12.52
CA ARG A 21 6.76 -3.16 -13.53
C ARG A 21 6.19 -4.47 -12.96
N HIS A 22 6.59 -4.86 -11.75
CA HIS A 22 6.25 -6.15 -11.15
C HIS A 22 5.37 -6.01 -9.92
N THR A 23 5.56 -4.95 -9.14
CA THR A 23 4.93 -4.83 -7.83
C THR A 23 4.44 -3.41 -7.55
N LEU A 24 3.38 -3.33 -6.75
CA LEU A 24 2.92 -2.14 -6.07
C LEU A 24 3.00 -2.40 -4.56
N VAL A 25 3.63 -1.49 -3.83
CA VAL A 25 3.82 -1.58 -2.38
C VAL A 25 3.16 -0.39 -1.71
N VAL A 26 2.31 -0.66 -0.72
CA VAL A 26 1.73 0.34 0.18
C VAL A 26 2.45 0.25 1.52
N HIS A 27 3.00 1.37 1.98
CA HIS A 27 3.71 1.47 3.25
C HIS A 27 3.07 2.51 4.17
N TYR A 28 3.30 2.33 5.47
CA TYR A 28 2.95 3.29 6.51
C TYR A 28 4.20 3.74 7.26
N LYS A 29 4.28 5.03 7.61
CA LYS A 29 5.47 5.64 8.24
C LYS A 29 5.89 4.97 9.54
N ASN A 30 4.92 4.52 10.34
CA ASN A 30 5.19 3.96 11.68
C ASN A 30 5.46 2.44 11.65
N LEU A 31 5.51 1.82 10.47
CA LEU A 31 5.93 0.43 10.33
C LEU A 31 7.44 0.35 10.10
N PRO A 32 8.09 -0.75 10.51
CA PRO A 32 9.45 -1.05 10.10
C PRO A 32 9.58 -1.02 8.57
N ALA A 33 10.66 -0.47 8.03
CA ALA A 33 10.87 -0.36 6.59
C ALA A 33 10.85 -1.71 5.84
N SER A 34 11.16 -2.79 6.55
CA SER A 34 11.12 -4.17 6.05
C SER A 34 9.72 -4.81 6.08
N ALA A 35 8.72 -4.12 6.63
CA ALA A 35 7.38 -4.64 6.84
C ALA A 35 6.33 -3.72 6.20
N PRO A 36 6.22 -3.73 4.85
CA PRO A 36 5.17 -2.99 4.16
C PRO A 36 3.78 -3.54 4.52
N LEU A 37 2.77 -2.68 4.41
CA LEU A 37 1.41 -3.05 4.79
C LEU A 37 0.73 -3.91 3.71
N PHE A 38 0.92 -3.56 2.44
CA PHE A 38 0.43 -4.34 1.31
C PHE A 38 1.49 -4.45 0.22
N THR A 39 1.56 -5.62 -0.40
CA THR A 39 2.31 -5.85 -1.64
C THR A 39 1.37 -6.52 -2.63
N LEU A 40 1.24 -5.92 -3.81
CA LEU A 40 0.41 -6.40 -4.90
C LEU A 40 1.31 -6.72 -6.10
N MET A 41 1.17 -7.91 -6.66
CA MET A 41 1.86 -8.32 -7.88
C MET A 41 1.09 -7.83 -9.11
N HIS A 42 1.81 -7.37 -10.12
CA HIS A 42 1.23 -6.80 -11.34
C HIS A 42 0.27 -7.77 -12.05
N HIS A 43 0.55 -9.08 -12.01
CA HIS A 43 -0.26 -10.12 -12.66
C HIS A 43 -1.60 -10.41 -11.94
N GLN A 44 -1.87 -9.80 -10.79
CA GLN A 44 -3.17 -9.92 -10.11
C GLN A 44 -4.25 -9.13 -10.87
N ASP A 45 -5.51 -9.53 -10.68
CA ASP A 45 -6.62 -8.97 -11.42
C ASP A 45 -6.93 -7.50 -11.08
N SER A 46 -7.70 -6.85 -11.95
CA SER A 46 -8.07 -5.44 -11.79
C SER A 46 -8.82 -5.15 -10.48
N GLN A 47 -9.51 -6.14 -9.91
CA GLN A 47 -10.21 -6.01 -8.64
C GLN A 47 -9.23 -5.94 -7.47
N ALA A 48 -8.18 -6.75 -7.47
CA ALA A 48 -7.10 -6.71 -6.47
C ALA A 48 -6.35 -5.37 -6.53
N HIS A 49 -6.09 -4.86 -7.74
CA HIS A 49 -5.53 -3.51 -7.93
C HIS A 49 -6.43 -2.44 -7.33
N ARG A 50 -7.74 -2.49 -7.63
CA ARG A 50 -8.71 -1.53 -7.08
C ARG A 50 -8.83 -1.63 -5.56
N ASN A 51 -8.87 -2.84 -5.01
CA ASN A 51 -8.97 -3.08 -3.57
C ASN A 51 -7.73 -2.57 -2.84
N THR A 52 -6.53 -2.74 -3.41
CA THR A 52 -5.29 -2.23 -2.82
C THR A 52 -5.31 -0.71 -2.73
N GLY A 53 -5.72 -0.01 -3.79
CA GLY A 53 -5.90 1.45 -3.76
C GLY A 53 -6.96 1.90 -2.75
N ASN A 54 -8.09 1.20 -2.69
CA ASN A 54 -9.13 1.46 -1.69
C ASN A 54 -8.60 1.30 -0.26
N ASN A 55 -7.84 0.23 0.00
CA ASN A 55 -7.28 -0.03 1.33
C ASN A 55 -6.21 0.99 1.73
N ALA A 56 -5.40 1.46 0.79
CA ALA A 56 -4.49 2.58 1.05
C ALA A 56 -5.24 3.86 1.48
N ALA A 57 -6.36 4.18 0.83
CA ALA A 57 -7.20 5.31 1.24
C ALA A 57 -7.97 5.05 2.56
N ARG A 58 -8.39 3.81 2.82
CA ARG A 58 -9.06 3.43 4.09
C ARG A 58 -8.09 3.52 5.28
N LEU A 59 -6.81 3.20 5.08
CA LEU A 59 -5.76 3.41 6.07
C LEU A 59 -5.69 4.86 6.52
N VAL A 60 -5.65 5.80 5.57
CA VAL A 60 -5.66 7.25 5.86
C VAL A 60 -6.90 7.65 6.67
N LYS A 61 -8.04 7.01 6.42
CA LYS A 61 -9.33 7.32 7.04
C LYS A 61 -9.59 6.57 8.35
N GLY A 62 -8.68 5.68 8.79
CA GLY A 62 -8.90 4.83 9.97
C GLY A 62 -10.05 3.82 9.81
N ILE A 63 -10.38 3.44 8.57
CA ILE A 63 -11.45 2.49 8.26
C ILE A 63 -10.83 1.09 8.14
N PRO A 64 -11.42 0.03 8.72
CA PRO A 64 -10.92 -1.35 8.58
C PRO A 64 -10.70 -1.72 7.11
N PHE A 65 -9.74 -2.58 6.79
CA PHE A 65 -9.49 -2.96 5.40
C PHE A 65 -10.63 -3.80 4.80
N ARG A 66 -10.81 -3.69 3.49
CA ARG A 66 -11.62 -4.64 2.73
C ARG A 66 -10.75 -5.85 2.41
N ASP A 67 -11.32 -7.04 2.50
CA ASP A 67 -10.63 -8.25 2.11
C ASP A 67 -10.11 -8.17 0.67
N LEU A 68 -8.84 -8.58 0.51
CA LEU A 68 -8.20 -8.71 -0.79
C LEU A 68 -8.59 -10.03 -1.48
N ASN A 69 -9.15 -10.98 -0.73
CA ASN A 69 -9.70 -12.23 -1.21
C ASN A 69 -11.23 -12.17 -1.00
N ARG A 70 -12.01 -12.44 -2.05
CA ARG A 70 -13.42 -12.81 -1.86
C ARG A 70 -13.50 -14.19 -1.23
#